data_AF-A0A0B6YED4-F1
#
_entry.id   AF-A0A0B6YED4-F1
#
_cell.length_a   1.000
_cell.length_b   1.000
_cell.length_c   1.000
_cell.angle_alpha   90.00
_cell.angle_beta   90.00
_cell.angle_gamma   90.00
#
_symmetry.space_group_name_H-M   'P 1'
#
loop_
_entity.id
_entity.type
_entity.pdbx_description
1 polymer ?
#
loop_
_entity_poly.entity_id
_entity_poly.type
_entity_poly.pdbx_seq_one_letter_code
_entity_poly.pdbx_strand_id
1 'polypeptide(L)' 'SALNPEWFEECDLPIPNMRSEIQVALYHRGVLSDDFLGYAAVHLMEHNITEPSTSSWVPLHNKPSKSGDSKYRGEIEV' A
#
# COMPACT_ATOMS: atom_id res chain seq x y z
N SER A 1 -13.01 15.46 -0.80
CA SER A 1 -11.81 14.65 -1.10
C SER A 1 -11.99 14.01 -2.47
N ALA A 2 -10.91 13.81 -3.23
CA ALA A 2 -10.96 13.02 -4.46
C ALA A 2 -11.19 11.54 -4.11
N LEU A 3 -12.03 10.85 -4.87
CA LEU A 3 -12.35 9.43 -4.65
C LEU A 3 -11.38 8.48 -5.37
N ASN A 4 -10.66 8.98 -6.37
CA ASN A 4 -9.63 8.25 -7.12
C ASN A 4 -8.45 9.18 -7.38
N PRO A 5 -7.65 9.52 -6.35
CA PRO A 5 -6.43 10.31 -6.54
C PRO A 5 -5.38 9.54 -7.35
N GLU A 6 -4.64 10.26 -8.18
CA GLU A 6 -3.50 9.74 -8.93
C GLU A 6 -2.27 10.54 -8.52
N TRP A 7 -1.18 9.84 -8.17
CA TRP A 7 0.07 10.47 -7.73
C TRP A 7 1.15 10.42 -8.79
N PHE A 8 1.27 9.29 -9.52
CA PHE A 8 2.35 9.03 -10.47
C PHE A 8 3.74 9.31 -9.86
N GLU A 9 3.92 8.89 -8.59
CA GLU A 9 5.16 9.09 -7.84
C GLU A 9 6.04 7.83 -7.89
N GLU A 10 7.35 8.05 -7.91
CA GLU A 10 8.37 7.00 -7.87
C GLU A 10 9.31 7.23 -6.69
N CYS A 11 9.83 6.15 -6.09
CA CYS A 11 10.82 6.23 -5.03
C CYS A 11 11.81 5.05 -5.07
N ASP A 12 13.03 5.31 -4.61
CA ASP A 12 14.05 4.30 -4.43
C ASP A 12 14.15 3.89 -2.96
N LEU A 13 13.98 2.60 -2.68
CA LEU A 13 14.07 2.04 -1.33
C LEU A 13 15.21 1.03 -1.24
N PRO A 14 16.12 1.14 -0.25
CA PRO A 14 17.12 0.12 -0.01
C PRO A 14 16.44 -1.14 0.53
N ILE A 15 16.52 -2.25 -0.22
CA ILE A 15 15.95 -3.54 0.18
C ILE A 15 16.98 -4.32 0.99
N PRO A 16 16.75 -4.55 2.30
CA PRO A 16 17.74 -5.21 3.15
C PRO A 16 17.84 -6.72 2.87
N ASN A 17 16.73 -7.36 2.50
CA ASN A 17 16.66 -8.77 2.09
C ASN A 17 15.31 -9.08 1.42
N MET A 18 15.26 -10.19 0.67
CA MET A 18 14.06 -10.59 -0.07
C MET A 18 12.86 -10.98 0.79
N ARG A 19 13.02 -11.31 2.08
CA ARG A 19 11.90 -11.61 2.99
C ARG A 19 11.21 -10.35 3.51
N SER A 20 11.66 -9.17 3.09
CA SER A 20 11.03 -7.91 3.47
C SER A 20 9.76 -7.67 2.66
N GLU A 21 8.90 -6.80 3.18
CA GLU A 21 7.71 -6.31 2.48
C GLU A 21 7.77 -4.79 2.39
N ILE A 22 7.16 -4.24 1.33
CA ILE A 22 6.91 -2.80 1.21
C ILE A 22 5.50 -2.55 1.72
N GLN A 23 5.36 -1.69 2.74
CA GLN A 23 4.06 -1.27 3.24
C GLN A 23 3.71 0.11 2.70
N VAL A 24 2.57 0.20 2.01
CA VAL A 24 2.02 1.46 1.54
C VAL A 24 0.80 1.78 2.41
N ALA A 25 0.82 2.93 3.09
CA ALA A 25 -0.26 3.35 3.97
C ALA A 25 -0.89 4.66 3.46
N LEU A 26 -2.20 4.64 3.30
CA LEU A 26 -2.98 5.77 2.77
C LEU A 26 -3.62 6.55 3.91
N TYR A 27 -3.48 7.87 3.84
CA TYR A 27 -4.01 8.80 4.82
C TYR A 27 -4.76 9.95 4.15
N HIS A 28 -5.87 10.36 4.77
CA HIS A 28 -6.49 11.64 4.49
C HIS A 28 -5.92 12.69 5.45
N ARG A 29 -5.30 13.74 4.90
CA ARG A 29 -4.75 14.82 5.72
C ARG A 29 -5.86 15.61 6.41
N GLY A 30 -5.87 15.57 7.74
CA GLY A 30 -6.85 16.27 8.57
C GLY A 30 -6.29 17.55 9.19
N VAL A 31 -7.14 18.30 9.90
CA VAL A 31 -6.75 19.57 10.55
C VAL A 31 -5.97 19.34 11.85
N LEU A 32 -6.34 18.32 12.62
CA LEU A 32 -5.70 17.97 13.90
C LEU A 32 -4.84 16.72 13.80
N SER A 33 -5.26 15.74 13.01
CA SER A 33 -4.55 14.49 12.76
C SER A 33 -4.96 13.91 11.41
N ASP A 34 -4.10 13.09 10.84
CA ASP A 34 -4.39 12.37 9.61
C ASP A 34 -5.27 11.14 9.87
N ASP A 35 -6.30 10.97 9.04
CA ASP A 35 -7.20 9.84 9.11
C ASP A 35 -6.66 8.69 8.26
N PHE A 36 -6.46 7.53 8.89
CA PHE A 36 -6.01 6.33 8.20
C PHE A 36 -7.13 5.74 7.31
N LEU A 37 -6.85 5.59 6.02
CA LEU A 37 -7.79 5.06 5.04
C LEU A 37 -7.57 3.55 4.79
N GLY A 38 -6.33 3.11 4.78
CA GLY A 38 -5.97 1.70 4.57
C GLY A 38 -4.48 1.49 4.37
N TYR A 39 -4.04 0.24 4.34
CA TYR A 39 -2.67 -0.11 3.96
C TYR A 39 -2.65 -1.31 3.00
N ALA A 40 -1.62 -1.39 2.18
CA ALA A 40 -1.28 -2.54 1.36
C ALA A 40 0.13 -3.03 1.76
N ALA A 41 0.35 -4.34 1.68
CA ALA A 41 1.66 -4.96 1.86
C ALA A 41 2.05 -5.69 0.58
N VAL A 42 3.22 -5.36 0.04
CA VAL A 42 3.79 -5.97 -1.17
C VAL A 42 4.97 -6.84 -0.74
N HIS A 43 4.83 -8.15 -0.87
CA HIS A 43 5.88 -9.09 -0.48
C HIS A 43 6.91 -9.25 -1.59
N LEU A 44 8.17 -8.87 -1.31
CA LEU A 44 9.23 -8.90 -2.32
C LEU A 44 9.55 -10.31 -2.84
N MET A 45 9.30 -11.35 -2.04
CA MET A 45 9.49 -12.75 -2.45
C MET A 45 8.49 -13.21 -3.51
N GLU A 46 7.32 -12.59 -3.59
CA GLU A 46 6.27 -12.96 -4.54
C GLU A 46 6.58 -12.41 -5.95
N HIS A 47 7.43 -11.39 -6.03
CA HIS A 47 7.88 -10.81 -7.28
C HIS A 47 9.17 -11.49 -7.75
N ASN A 48 9.08 -12.14 -8.91
CA ASN A 48 10.22 -12.79 -9.54
C ASN A 48 11.13 -11.71 -10.16
N ILE A 49 12.30 -11.48 -9.57
CA ILE A 49 13.26 -10.41 -9.97
C ILE A 49 13.68 -10.53 -11.45
N THR A 50 13.47 -11.69 -12.07
CA THR A 50 13.80 -11.95 -13.48
C THR A 50 12.78 -11.38 -14.48
N GLU A 51 11.61 -10.94 -14.03
CA GLU A 51 10.58 -10.34 -14.87
C GLU A 51 10.63 -8.81 -14.78
N PRO A 52 10.18 -8.09 -15.83
CA PRO A 52 10.02 -6.64 -15.75
C PRO A 52 9.12 -6.29 -14.56
N SER A 53 9.47 -5.24 -13.81
CA SER A 53 8.60 -4.70 -12.77
C SER A 53 7.28 -4.25 -13.41
N THR A 54 6.20 -4.95 -13.13
CA THR A 54 4.85 -4.58 -13.57
C THR A 54 4.09 -3.93 -12.44
N SER A 55 3.30 -2.91 -12.75
CA SER A 55 2.33 -2.40 -11.79
C SER A 55 1.21 -3.41 -11.56
N SER A 56 0.67 -3.43 -10.35
CA SER A 56 -0.46 -4.27 -9.98
C SER A 56 -1.37 -3.58 -8.98
N TRP A 57 -2.67 -3.87 -9.07
CA TRP A 57 -3.65 -3.41 -8.10
C TRP A 57 -3.65 -4.30 -6.86
N VAL A 58 -3.50 -3.69 -5.68
CA VAL A 58 -3.46 -4.37 -4.39
C VAL A 58 -4.57 -3.84 -3.48
N PRO A 59 -5.36 -4.70 -2.82
CA PRO A 59 -6.44 -4.27 -1.93
C PRO A 59 -5.92 -3.60 -0.67
N LEU A 60 -6.66 -2.58 -0.22
CA LEU A 60 -6.37 -1.89 1.03
C LEU A 60 -7.02 -2.61 2.23
N HIS A 61 -6.25 -2.80 3.28
CA HIS A 61 -6.66 -3.44 4.53
C HIS A 61 -6.69 -2.45 5.70
N ASN A 62 -7.41 -2.79 6.77
CA ASN A 62 -7.36 -2.06 8.03
C ASN A 62 -6.14 -2.50 8.85
N LYS A 63 -5.65 -1.66 9.77
CA LYS A 63 -4.47 -1.95 10.61
C LYS A 63 -4.54 -3.36 11.23
N PRO A 64 -3.42 -4.11 11.28
CA PRO A 64 -3.38 -5.47 11.83
C PRO A 64 -3.92 -5.59 13.26
N SER A 65 -3.78 -4.51 14.06
CA SER A 65 -4.24 -4.45 15.44
C SER A 65 -5.76 -4.38 15.61
N LYS A 66 -6.54 -4.19 14.53
CA LYS A 66 -8.00 -4.19 14.56
C LYS A 66 -8.54 -5.42 13.81
N SER A 67 -8.52 -6.57 14.48
CA SER A 67 -9.14 -7.80 13.98
C SER A 67 -10.66 -7.63 13.86
N GLY A 68 -11.24 -7.95 12.69
CA GLY A 68 -12.69 -8.04 12.50
C GLY A 68 -13.33 -7.00 11.56
N ASP A 69 -12.55 -6.09 10.97
CA ASP A 69 -13.07 -5.15 9.96
C ASP A 69 -12.91 -5.71 8.55
N SER A 70 -13.98 -6.27 8.00
CA SER A 70 -14.05 -6.83 6.64
C SER A 70 -14.55 -5.81 5.61
N LYS A 71 -14.55 -4.52 5.92
CA LYS A 71 -15.00 -3.49 4.98
C LYS A 71 -14.03 -3.36 3.81
N TYR A 72 -14.58 -3.33 2.60
CA TYR A 72 -13.84 -2.96 1.41
C TYR A 72 -13.39 -1.50 1.50
N ARG A 73 -12.11 -1.23 1.21
CA ARG A 73 -11.47 0.10 1.37
C ARG A 73 -10.92 0.65 0.05
N GLY A 74 -11.16 -0.04 -1.06
CA GLY A 74 -10.54 0.26 -2.34
C GLY A 74 -9.25 -0.52 -2.56
N GLU A 75 -8.59 -0.19 -3.66
CA GLU A 75 -7.35 -0.80 -4.13
C GLU A 75 -6.37 0.32 -4.48
N ILE A 76 -5.07 0.01 -4.50
CA ILE A 76 -4.01 0.92 -4.92
C ILE A 76 -3.14 0.22 -5.97
N GLU A 77 -2.78 0.95 -7.03
CA GLU A 77 -1.81 0.49 -8.01
C GLU A 77 -0.39 0.81 -7.52
N VAL A 78 0.46 -0.20 -7.50
CA VAL A 78 1.88 -0.15 -7.08
C VAL A 78 2.75 -0.89 -8.07
#